data_AF-A0A4R1WFI5-F1
#
_entry.id   AF-A0A4R1WFI5-F1
#
_cell.length_a   1.000
_cell.length_b   1.000
_cell.length_c   1.000
_cell.angle_alpha   90.00
_cell.angle_beta   90.00
_cell.angle_gamma   90.00
#
_symmetry.space_group_name_H-M   'P 1'
#
loop_
_entity.id
_entity.type
_entity.pdbx_description
1 polymer ?
#
loop_
_entity_poly.entity_id
_entity_poly.type
_entity_poly.pdbx_seq_one_letter_code
_entity_poly.pdbx_strand_id
1 'polypeptide(L)'
;MMSRKLACLALILPLGFVPGAANASFYTGAQLYESCTAQRGSNSYVEKTYECIAYITGAVDAFNTAHKSKSCIPAGVTISQLREATVGYLRDNPRVQSESGSDVVFAATRSAWPCAGAATKPAGKTGKTRKK
;
A
#
# COMPACT_ATOMS: atom_id res chain seq x y z
N MET A 1 18.06 -42.36 -54.28
CA MET A 1 16.63 -42.01 -54.07
C MET A 1 16.46 -41.52 -52.65
N MET A 2 15.84 -40.34 -52.50
CA MET A 2 15.39 -39.60 -51.30
C MET A 2 15.80 -40.06 -49.88
N SER A 3 16.36 -39.13 -49.11
CA SER A 3 15.70 -38.64 -47.87
C SER A 3 16.36 -37.31 -47.43
N ARG A 4 15.79 -36.18 -47.87
CA ARG A 4 14.99 -35.25 -47.07
C ARG A 4 15.81 -34.48 -46.02
N LYS A 5 16.12 -33.24 -46.41
CA LYS A 5 16.66 -32.14 -45.64
C LYS A 5 16.07 -32.09 -44.22
N LEU A 6 16.89 -32.36 -43.21
CA LEU A 6 16.60 -31.96 -41.83
C LEU A 6 16.85 -30.45 -41.73
N ALA A 7 15.84 -29.70 -42.13
CA ALA A 7 15.70 -28.30 -41.75
C ALA A 7 15.45 -28.27 -40.23
N CYS A 8 16.51 -28.16 -39.44
CA CYS A 8 16.42 -27.69 -38.06
C CYS A 8 16.03 -26.22 -38.11
N LEU A 9 14.74 -25.96 -38.32
CA LEU A 9 14.12 -24.69 -37.97
C LEU A 9 14.30 -24.57 -36.46
N ALA A 10 15.28 -23.77 -36.03
CA ALA A 10 15.40 -23.37 -34.64
C ALA A 10 14.09 -22.70 -34.25
N LEU A 11 13.27 -23.42 -33.48
CA LEU A 11 12.06 -22.91 -32.87
C LEU A 11 12.51 -21.91 -31.80
N ILE A 12 12.77 -20.68 -32.20
CA ILE A 12 13.00 -19.57 -31.27
C ILE A 12 11.65 -19.35 -30.59
N LEU A 13 11.41 -20.02 -29.46
CA LEU A 13 10.33 -19.66 -28.55
C LEU A 13 10.60 -18.19 -28.16
N PRO A 14 9.72 -17.24 -28.51
CA PRO A 14 9.77 -15.96 -27.83
C PRO A 14 9.36 -16.28 -26.39
N LEU A 15 10.32 -16.37 -25.47
CA LEU A 15 10.01 -16.24 -24.06
C LEU A 15 9.34 -14.87 -23.95
N GLY A 16 8.00 -14.89 -23.88
CA GLY A 16 7.19 -13.71 -23.78
C GLY A 16 7.69 -12.89 -22.60
N PHE A 17 8.27 -11.73 -22.91
CA PHE A 17 8.46 -10.69 -21.93
C PHE A 17 7.06 -10.30 -21.46
N VAL A 18 6.63 -10.88 -20.34
CA VAL A 18 5.45 -10.39 -19.62
C VAL A 18 5.87 -9.01 -19.10
N PRO A 19 5.29 -7.90 -19.58
CA PRO A 19 5.58 -6.61 -19.01
C PRO A 19 5.17 -6.64 -17.54
N GLY A 20 6.16 -6.58 -16.65
CA GLY A 20 5.90 -6.37 -15.23
C GLY A 20 5.24 -5.01 -15.05
N ALA A 21 4.32 -4.90 -14.09
CA ALA A 21 3.75 -3.61 -13.72
C ALA A 21 4.89 -2.69 -13.26
N ALA A 22 5.20 -1.68 -14.08
CA ALA A 22 6.17 -0.65 -13.75
C ALA A 22 5.57 0.26 -12.68
N ASN A 23 5.78 -0.09 -11.41
CA ASN A 23 5.41 0.75 -10.28
C ASN A 23 6.47 1.84 -10.14
N ALA A 24 6.15 3.08 -10.50
CA ALA A 24 7.05 4.24 -10.36
C ALA A 24 7.19 4.74 -8.91
N SER A 25 6.79 3.93 -7.93
CA SER A 25 6.94 4.26 -6.51
C SER A 25 8.35 3.97 -6.03
N PHE A 26 8.87 4.86 -5.18
CA PHE A 26 10.16 4.69 -4.51
C PHE A 26 10.21 3.49 -3.56
N TYR A 27 9.05 3.09 -3.02
CA TYR A 27 8.94 1.97 -2.07
C TYR A 27 7.78 1.06 -2.42
N THR A 28 7.93 -0.22 -2.11
CA THR A 28 6.81 -1.15 -1.91
C THR A 28 6.25 -1.03 -0.49
N GLY A 29 5.08 -1.62 -0.24
CA GLY A 29 4.52 -1.74 1.11
C GLY A 29 5.47 -2.41 2.10
N ALA A 30 6.18 -3.46 1.68
CA ALA A 30 7.16 -4.16 2.53
C ALA A 30 8.34 -3.26 2.92
N GLN A 31 8.92 -2.54 1.96
CA GLN A 31 10.06 -1.65 2.22
C GLN A 31 9.65 -0.46 3.10
N LEU A 32 8.43 0.06 2.91
CA LEU A 32 7.88 1.08 3.78
C LEU A 32 7.66 0.55 5.20
N TYR A 33 7.12 -0.66 5.35
CA TYR A 33 6.93 -1.31 6.65
C TYR A 33 8.25 -1.49 7.39
N GLU A 34 9.28 -2.01 6.71
CA GLU A 34 10.63 -2.16 7.27
C GLU A 34 11.17 -0.82 7.79
N SER A 35 11.10 0.23 6.97
CA SER A 35 11.58 1.56 7.35
C SER A 35 10.80 2.13 8.54
N CYS A 36 9.49 1.95 8.54
CA CYS A 36 8.64 2.40 9.63
C CYS A 36 8.78 1.60 10.91
N THR A 37 9.29 0.37 10.86
CA THR A 37 9.45 -0.51 12.03
C THR A 37 10.90 -0.69 12.44
N ALA A 38 11.80 0.16 11.95
CA ALA A 38 13.21 0.16 12.30
C ALA A 38 13.43 0.06 13.82
N GLN A 39 14.32 -0.84 14.21
CA GLN A 39 14.53 -1.16 15.61
C GLN A 39 15.22 -0.01 16.34
N ARG A 40 14.66 0.40 17.48
CA ARG A 40 15.27 1.43 18.33
C ARG A 40 16.68 1.00 18.74
N GLY A 41 17.64 1.89 18.53
CA GLY A 41 19.06 1.64 18.85
C GLY A 41 19.87 1.05 17.69
N SER A 42 19.26 0.73 16.55
CA SER A 42 20.04 0.42 15.33
C SER A 42 20.72 1.68 14.79
N ASN A 43 21.84 1.51 14.08
CA ASN A 43 22.56 2.62 13.44
C ASN A 43 21.69 3.37 12.41
N SER A 44 20.72 2.69 11.79
CA SER A 44 19.81 3.26 10.80
C SER A 44 18.51 3.80 11.39
N TYR A 45 18.29 3.70 12.71
CA TYR A 45 17.00 3.99 13.33
C TYR A 45 16.49 5.39 13.01
N VAL A 46 17.36 6.39 13.14
CA VAL A 46 17.02 7.81 12.92
C VAL A 46 16.66 8.03 11.46
N GLU A 47 17.54 7.62 10.54
CA GLU A 47 17.34 7.74 9.09
C GLU A 47 16.04 7.07 8.63
N LYS A 48 15.84 5.79 9.00
CA LYS A 48 14.65 5.00 8.63
C LYS A 48 13.37 5.58 9.22
N THR A 49 13.43 6.14 10.42
CA THR A 49 12.28 6.81 11.04
C THR A 49 11.92 8.08 10.27
N TYR A 50 12.89 8.89 9.87
CA TYR A 50 12.65 10.09 9.06
C TYR A 50 12.16 9.75 7.64
N GLU A 51 12.75 8.75 7.01
CA GLU A 51 12.34 8.21 5.71
C GLU A 51 10.87 7.77 5.76
N CYS A 52 10.48 6.99 6.78
CA CYS A 52 9.09 6.57 6.98
C CYS A 52 8.12 7.76 7.09
N ILE A 53 8.37 8.69 8.02
CA ILE A 53 7.41 9.78 8.25
C ILE A 53 7.34 10.73 7.05
N ALA A 54 8.48 11.04 6.42
CA ALA A 54 8.54 11.94 5.27
C ALA A 54 7.81 11.34 4.06
N TYR A 55 7.98 10.04 3.81
CA TYR A 55 7.27 9.35 2.73
C TYR A 55 5.77 9.34 2.96
N ILE A 56 5.32 9.01 4.18
CA ILE A 56 3.89 8.98 4.54
C ILE A 56 3.26 10.37 4.38
N THR A 57 3.88 11.42 4.93
CA THR A 57 3.33 12.78 4.83
C THR A 57 3.33 13.28 3.40
N GLY A 58 4.42 13.04 2.65
CA GLY A 58 4.51 13.44 1.25
C GLY A 58 3.45 12.75 0.37
N ALA A 59 3.19 11.46 0.59
CA ALA A 59 2.13 10.75 -0.09
C ALA A 59 0.76 11.35 0.25
N VAL A 60 0.46 11.57 1.53
CA VAL A 60 -0.80 12.18 1.97
C VAL A 60 -1.03 13.56 1.35
N ASP A 61 -0.01 14.41 1.33
CA ASP A 61 -0.10 15.76 0.74
C ASP A 61 -0.31 15.68 -0.77
N ALA A 62 0.39 14.79 -1.47
CA ALA A 62 0.19 14.54 -2.89
C ALA A 62 -1.25 14.06 -3.18
N PHE A 63 -1.81 13.15 -2.37
CA PHE A 63 -3.18 12.71 -2.53
C PHE A 63 -4.20 13.83 -2.29
N ASN A 64 -3.96 14.68 -1.30
CA ASN A 64 -4.89 15.75 -0.95
C ASN A 64 -4.87 16.94 -1.93
N THR A 65 -3.75 17.12 -2.64
CA THR A 65 -3.53 18.22 -3.59
C THR A 65 -3.75 17.82 -5.05
N ALA A 66 -3.26 16.66 -5.48
CA ALA A 66 -3.20 16.27 -6.90
C ALA A 66 -4.17 15.13 -7.27
N HIS A 67 -4.60 14.28 -6.34
CA HIS A 67 -5.52 13.20 -6.64
C HIS A 67 -6.99 13.64 -6.63
N LYS A 68 -7.78 13.00 -7.51
CA LYS A 68 -9.25 13.15 -7.55
C LYS A 68 -9.91 12.65 -6.27
N SER A 69 -9.31 11.66 -5.61
CA SER A 69 -9.80 11.06 -4.37
C SER A 69 -8.99 11.56 -3.20
N LYS A 70 -9.58 12.42 -2.36
CA LYS A 70 -8.90 12.97 -1.19
C LYS A 70 -8.86 11.97 -0.03
N SER A 71 -7.83 12.13 0.80
CA SER A 71 -7.79 11.50 2.12
C SER A 71 -8.77 12.24 3.04
N CYS A 72 -9.49 11.51 3.89
CA CYS A 72 -10.58 12.04 4.73
C CYS A 72 -10.10 12.28 6.16
N ILE A 73 -8.81 12.62 6.27
CA ILE A 73 -8.09 12.75 7.53
C ILE A 73 -8.63 13.99 8.24
N PRO A 74 -9.17 13.88 9.46
CA PRO A 74 -9.64 15.03 10.23
C PRO A 74 -8.53 16.02 10.55
N ALA A 75 -8.92 17.28 10.78
CA ALA A 75 -7.99 18.28 11.32
C ALA A 75 -7.44 17.82 12.68
N GLY A 76 -6.16 18.10 12.92
CA GLY A 76 -5.48 17.74 14.18
C GLY A 76 -4.91 16.32 14.23
N VAL A 77 -5.10 15.48 13.20
CA VAL A 77 -4.36 14.23 13.08
C VAL A 77 -2.86 14.52 12.99
N THR A 78 -2.07 13.83 13.82
CA THR A 78 -0.63 14.01 13.89
C THR A 78 0.11 13.09 12.91
N ILE A 79 1.36 13.44 12.58
CA ILE A 79 2.25 12.58 11.79
C ILE A 79 2.43 11.20 12.46
N SER A 80 2.51 11.15 13.79
CA SER A 80 2.59 9.89 14.54
C SER A 80 1.36 9.02 14.32
N GLN A 81 0.16 9.59 14.32
CA GLN A 81 -1.08 8.87 14.04
C GLN A 81 -1.16 8.39 12.59
N LEU A 82 -0.67 9.17 11.62
CA LEU A 82 -0.57 8.73 10.22
C LEU A 82 0.37 7.52 10.09
N ARG A 83 1.52 7.57 10.76
CA ARG A 83 2.46 6.45 10.81
C ARG A 83 1.83 5.22 11.45
N GLU A 84 1.19 5.37 12.60
CA GLU A 84 0.51 4.26 13.29
C GLU A 84 -0.58 3.62 12.44
N ALA A 85 -1.41 4.41 11.77
CA ALA A 85 -2.43 3.92 10.84
C ALA A 85 -1.81 3.13 9.68
N THR A 86 -0.73 3.65 9.09
CA THR A 86 -0.04 3.02 7.95
C THR A 86 0.63 1.70 8.36
N VAL A 87 1.38 1.71 9.46
CA VAL A 87 2.04 0.51 9.99
C VAL A 87 1.02 -0.54 10.41
N GLY A 88 -0.07 -0.13 11.06
CA GLY A 88 -1.17 -1.01 11.43
C GLY A 88 -1.80 -1.67 10.20
N TYR A 89 -2.12 -0.87 9.17
CA TYR A 89 -2.67 -1.39 7.93
C TYR A 89 -1.75 -2.40 7.24
N LEU A 90 -0.46 -2.10 7.14
CA LEU A 90 0.54 -3.01 6.55
C LEU A 90 0.67 -4.33 7.30
N ARG A 91 0.70 -4.27 8.64
CA ARG A 91 0.72 -5.46 9.51
C ARG A 91 -0.52 -6.31 9.31
N ASP A 92 -1.69 -5.68 9.23
CA ASP A 92 -2.98 -6.38 9.20
C ASP A 92 -3.35 -6.86 7.78
N ASN A 93 -2.63 -6.41 6.74
CA ASN A 93 -2.91 -6.73 5.33
C ASN A 93 -1.65 -7.22 4.59
N PRO A 94 -1.12 -8.43 4.86
CA PRO A 94 0.14 -8.91 4.26
C PRO A 94 0.12 -9.01 2.73
N ARG A 95 -1.06 -9.03 2.11
CA ARG A 95 -1.22 -9.06 0.64
C ARG A 95 -0.75 -7.79 -0.06
N VAL A 96 -0.71 -6.65 0.63
CA VAL A 96 -0.33 -5.35 0.02
C VAL A 96 1.18 -5.10 0.05
N GLN A 97 1.97 -6.08 0.50
CA GLN A 97 3.42 -5.92 0.65
C GLN A 97 4.14 -5.60 -0.67
N SER A 98 3.64 -6.12 -1.80
CA SER A 98 4.18 -5.84 -3.14
C SER A 98 3.55 -4.63 -3.82
N GLU A 99 2.51 -4.03 -3.22
CA GLU A 99 1.88 -2.82 -3.75
C GLU A 99 2.78 -1.61 -3.56
N SER A 100 2.49 -0.54 -4.28
CA SER A 100 3.23 0.71 -4.13
C SER A 100 3.01 1.30 -2.73
N GLY A 101 4.07 1.83 -2.12
CA GLY A 101 3.99 2.42 -0.78
C GLY A 101 2.96 3.54 -0.71
N SER A 102 2.82 4.35 -1.76
CA SER A 102 1.82 5.41 -1.85
C SER A 102 0.39 4.86 -1.86
N ASP A 103 0.11 3.80 -2.61
CA ASP A 103 -1.22 3.19 -2.62
C ASP A 103 -1.57 2.60 -1.26
N VAL A 104 -0.60 1.98 -0.60
CA VAL A 104 -0.75 1.47 0.77
C VAL A 104 -1.05 2.61 1.75
N VAL A 105 -0.32 3.73 1.70
CA VAL A 105 -0.58 4.91 2.55
C VAL A 105 -2.00 5.43 2.31
N PHE A 106 -2.43 5.52 1.05
CA PHE A 106 -3.78 5.94 0.72
C PHE A 106 -4.84 4.97 1.27
N ALA A 107 -4.66 3.67 1.07
CA ALA A 107 -5.56 2.65 1.60
C ALA A 107 -5.63 2.68 3.13
N ALA A 108 -4.49 2.84 3.80
CA ALA A 108 -4.40 2.95 5.25
C ALA A 108 -5.17 4.17 5.79
N THR A 109 -4.98 5.35 5.18
CA THR A 109 -5.69 6.56 5.59
C THR A 109 -7.20 6.46 5.33
N ARG A 110 -7.62 5.80 4.25
CA ARG A 110 -9.04 5.53 3.94
C ARG A 110 -9.67 4.49 4.86
N SER A 111 -8.88 3.56 5.39
CA SER A 111 -9.32 2.57 6.37
C SER A 111 -9.48 3.20 7.76
N ALA A 112 -8.49 4.00 8.19
CA ALA A 112 -8.50 4.68 9.49
C ALA A 112 -9.52 5.83 9.55
N TRP A 113 -9.66 6.57 8.44
CA TRP A 113 -10.58 7.70 8.33
C TRP A 113 -11.40 7.60 7.03
N PRO A 114 -12.51 6.84 7.05
CA PRO A 114 -13.41 6.74 5.90
C PRO A 114 -14.08 8.08 5.57
N CYS A 115 -14.18 8.42 4.28
CA CYS A 115 -14.96 9.59 3.86
C CYS A 115 -16.46 9.33 4.04
N ALA A 116 -17.19 10.37 4.44
CA ALA A 116 -18.65 10.38 4.35
C ALA A 116 -19.08 10.09 2.90
N GLY A 117 -19.92 9.06 2.72
CA GLY A 117 -20.31 8.50 1.41
C GLY A 117 -19.80 7.07 1.17
N ALA A 118 -18.79 6.60 1.92
CA ALA A 118 -18.35 5.21 1.95
C ALA A 118 -18.92 4.42 3.14
N ALA A 119 -19.98 4.93 3.78
CA ALA A 119 -20.59 4.32 4.95
C ALA A 119 -21.16 2.93 4.61
N THR A 120 -20.36 1.89 4.88
CA THR A 120 -20.89 0.56 5.14
C THR A 120 -21.84 0.68 6.34
N LYS A 121 -23.07 0.19 6.19
CA LYS A 121 -24.06 0.13 7.28
C LYS A 121 -23.38 -0.40 8.55
N PRO A 122 -23.58 0.22 9.73
CA PRO A 122 -23.08 -0.36 10.97
C PRO A 122 -23.73 -1.73 11.15
N ALA A 123 -22.90 -2.75 11.40
CA ALA A 123 -23.37 -4.07 11.79
C ALA A 123 -24.30 -3.92 13.00
N GLY A 124 -25.59 -4.17 12.77
CA GLY A 124 -26.64 -3.93 13.74
C GLY A 124 -26.35 -4.69 15.03
N LYS A 125 -26.13 -3.95 16.12
CA LYS A 125 -26.31 -4.50 17.46
C LYS A 125 -27.79 -4.84 17.58
N THR A 126 -28.12 -6.12 17.57
CA THR A 126 -29.45 -6.65 17.89
C THR A 126 -29.78 -6.32 19.34
N GLY A 127 -30.30 -5.12 19.56
CA GLY A 127 -30.91 -4.72 20.83
C GLY A 127 -32.24 -5.47 21.00
N LYS A 128 -32.25 -6.50 21.86
CA LYS A 128 -33.47 -7.09 22.39
C LYS A 128 -34.34 -6.01 23.04
N THR A 129 -35.48 -5.70 22.44
CA THR A 129 -36.53 -4.88 23.04
C THR A 129 -37.10 -5.59 24.26
N ARG A 130 -36.87 -5.06 25.47
CA ARG A 130 -37.54 -5.51 26.70
C ARG A 130 -38.85 -4.74 26.80
N LYS A 131 -39.98 -5.42 26.55
CA LYS A 131 -41.33 -4.90 26.78
C LYS A 131 -41.53 -4.59 28.27
N LYS A 132 -42.10 -3.42 28.57
CA LYS A 132 -42.89 -3.16 29.78
C LYS A 132 -44.33 -2.95 29.32
#